data_AF-A0A952E888-F1
#
_entry.id   AF-A0A952E888-F1
#
_cell.length_a   1.000
_cell.length_b   1.000
_cell.length_c   1.000
_cell.angle_alpha   90.00
_cell.angle_beta   90.00
_cell.angle_gamma   90.00
#
_symmetry.space_group_name_H-M   'P 1'
#
loop_
_entity.id
_entity.type
_entity.pdbx_description
1 polymer ?
#
loop_
_entity_poly.entity_id
_entity_poly.type
_entity_poly.pdbx_seq_one_letter_code
_entity_poly.pdbx_strand_id
1 'polypeptide(L)'
;MKKIFIIAILSCVILLFFGCQQQQNDKTKNEKMQNRLDSNEFPDYLVGTWQPIPENKNRWIFTFEPDGTISKFRHFIGMEIAAGESSIVETGPTGAKAVYNMGPCTAEYNKQIRELTVTVIMEGYMYEFPNGSMEGNMNDYLIGNVSKDGSTWEANWVNHTQIYGSETTEPKEMLKTLTFKKIEEPTP
;
A
#
# COMPACT_ATOMS: atom_id res chain seq x y z
N MET A 1 -56.11 -52.14 4.03
CA MET A 1 -55.19 -51.43 3.10
C MET A 1 -54.73 -50.11 3.74
N LYS A 2 -53.88 -50.21 4.75
CA LYS A 2 -53.30 -49.11 5.55
C LYS A 2 -51.97 -49.67 6.06
N LYS A 3 -50.84 -49.43 5.37
CA LYS A 3 -49.46 -49.76 5.84
C LYS A 3 -48.31 -49.45 4.86
N ILE A 4 -48.54 -48.76 3.73
CA ILE A 4 -47.46 -48.52 2.73
C ILE A 4 -47.08 -47.03 2.56
N PHE A 5 -47.81 -46.09 3.18
CA PHE A 5 -47.60 -44.64 2.96
C PHE A 5 -46.71 -43.91 3.99
N ILE A 6 -45.99 -44.61 4.86
CA ILE A 6 -45.19 -43.97 5.94
C ILE A 6 -43.68 -43.94 5.67
N ILE A 7 -43.19 -44.61 4.61
CA ILE A 7 -41.74 -44.73 4.38
C ILE A 7 -41.16 -43.64 3.45
N ALA A 8 -42.00 -42.80 2.82
CA ALA A 8 -41.54 -41.78 1.86
C ALA A 8 -41.27 -40.38 2.48
N ILE A 9 -41.55 -40.16 3.77
CA ILE A 9 -41.39 -38.83 4.41
C ILE A 9 -40.11 -38.75 5.27
N LEU A 10 -39.40 -39.87 5.47
CA LEU A 10 -38.22 -39.92 6.33
C LEU A 10 -36.88 -39.74 5.59
N SER A 11 -36.85 -39.62 4.26
CA SER A 11 -35.61 -39.51 3.48
C SER A 11 -35.25 -38.09 3.02
N CYS A 12 -36.11 -37.08 3.20
CA CYS A 12 -35.86 -35.71 2.73
C CYS A 12 -35.32 -34.73 3.79
N VAL A 13 -35.19 -35.15 5.07
CA VAL A 13 -34.77 -34.24 6.16
C VAL A 13 -33.29 -34.37 6.54
N ILE A 14 -32.58 -35.38 6.01
CA ILE A 14 -31.20 -35.70 6.44
C ILE A 14 -30.12 -35.02 5.54
N LEU A 15 -30.49 -34.32 4.47
CA LEU A 15 -29.53 -33.66 3.56
C LEU A 15 -29.29 -32.16 3.84
N LEU A 16 -29.70 -31.62 4.99
CA LEU A 16 -29.51 -30.19 5.33
C LEU A 16 -28.31 -29.90 6.24
N PHE A 17 -27.46 -30.87 6.58
CA PHE A 17 -26.34 -30.68 7.52
C PHE A 17 -24.94 -31.03 6.97
N PHE A 18 -24.72 -30.89 5.65
CA PHE A 18 -23.37 -30.93 5.07
C PHE A 18 -23.05 -29.67 4.25
N GLY A 19 -23.42 -28.51 4.79
CA GLY A 19 -22.82 -27.22 4.42
C GLY A 19 -21.59 -26.92 5.26
N CYS A 20 -20.58 -27.80 5.20
CA CYS A 20 -19.22 -27.45 5.62
C CYS A 20 -18.63 -26.55 4.53
N GLN A 21 -18.81 -25.24 4.65
CA GLN A 21 -17.91 -24.31 3.98
C GLN A 21 -17.31 -23.39 5.04
N GLN A 22 -16.24 -23.93 5.59
CA GLN A 22 -15.17 -23.31 6.35
C GLN A 22 -14.90 -21.88 5.87
N GLN A 23 -15.57 -20.90 6.48
CA GLN A 23 -15.13 -19.50 6.50
C GLN A 23 -13.99 -19.39 7.53
N GLN A 24 -12.85 -19.97 7.19
CA GLN A 24 -11.58 -19.58 7.76
C GLN A 24 -10.76 -18.92 6.65
N ASN A 25 -10.08 -17.85 7.05
CA ASN A 25 -9.05 -17.11 6.33
C ASN A 25 -9.54 -16.13 5.27
N ASP A 26 -9.76 -14.88 5.70
CA ASP A 26 -9.26 -13.72 4.95
C ASP A 26 -8.89 -12.54 5.86
N LYS A 27 -9.40 -12.46 7.11
CA LYS A 27 -8.97 -11.43 8.07
C LYS A 27 -7.57 -11.61 8.68
N THR A 28 -6.97 -12.80 8.58
CA THR A 28 -5.65 -13.09 9.19
C THR A 28 -4.52 -13.13 8.15
N LYS A 29 -4.82 -12.90 6.86
CA LYS A 29 -3.79 -12.91 5.80
C LYS A 29 -3.03 -11.58 5.72
N ASN A 30 -3.64 -10.47 6.14
CA ASN A 30 -2.96 -9.18 6.30
C ASN A 30 -2.21 -9.02 7.63
N GLU A 31 -2.40 -9.92 8.61
CA GLU A 31 -1.78 -9.80 9.94
C GLU A 31 -0.46 -10.60 10.07
N LYS A 32 -0.14 -11.45 9.08
CA LYS A 32 0.99 -12.41 9.19
C LYS A 32 1.88 -12.53 7.95
N MET A 33 1.78 -11.60 7.01
CA MET A 33 2.83 -11.39 6.01
C MET A 33 3.95 -10.45 6.50
N GLN A 34 3.93 -10.12 7.79
CA GLN A 34 5.06 -9.58 8.57
C GLN A 34 6.00 -10.73 8.98
N ASN A 35 6.49 -11.54 8.03
CA ASN A 35 7.52 -12.55 8.33
C ASN A 35 8.86 -11.82 8.54
N ARG A 36 8.98 -11.27 9.76
CA ARG A 36 10.20 -10.85 10.43
C ARG A 36 11.27 -11.93 10.24
N LEU A 37 12.27 -11.63 9.42
CA LEU A 37 13.56 -12.31 9.45
C LEU A 37 14.23 -11.94 10.78
N ASP A 38 14.09 -12.87 11.73
CA ASP A 38 14.75 -13.03 13.03
C ASP A 38 15.59 -11.85 13.57
N SER A 39 14.92 -11.09 14.44
CA SER A 39 15.42 -10.13 15.45
C SER A 39 15.94 -8.75 15.01
N ASN A 40 15.54 -8.26 13.83
CA ASN A 40 15.84 -6.87 13.45
C ASN A 40 14.66 -5.92 13.70
N GLU A 41 14.61 -5.35 14.91
CA GLU A 41 13.86 -4.11 15.15
C GLU A 41 14.20 -3.08 14.07
N PHE A 42 13.18 -2.37 13.61
CA PHE A 42 13.35 -1.27 12.67
C PHE A 42 14.29 -0.23 13.31
N PRO A 43 15.42 0.12 12.69
CA PRO A 43 16.42 0.92 13.37
C PRO A 43 15.90 2.29 13.79
N ASP A 44 16.15 2.70 15.03
CA ASP A 44 15.74 4.00 15.58
C ASP A 44 16.18 5.20 14.71
N TYR A 45 17.32 5.10 14.04
CA TYR A 45 17.78 6.17 13.15
C TYR A 45 16.92 6.33 11.89
N LEU A 46 16.12 5.34 11.51
CA LEU A 46 15.14 5.44 10.43
C LEU A 46 13.80 6.01 10.87
N VAL A 47 13.46 5.90 12.16
CA VAL A 47 12.19 6.39 12.72
C VAL A 47 12.06 7.90 12.56
N GLY A 48 10.93 8.37 12.03
CA GLY A 48 10.64 9.79 11.83
C GLY A 48 10.30 10.14 10.38
N THR A 49 10.27 11.44 10.08
CA THR A 49 9.83 11.95 8.79
C THR A 49 11.00 12.11 7.80
N TRP A 50 10.83 11.60 6.58
CA TRP A 50 11.78 11.69 5.48
C TRP A 50 11.15 12.46 4.31
N GLN A 51 11.88 13.44 3.78
CA GLN A 51 11.44 14.23 2.62
C GLN A 51 12.55 14.31 1.57
N PRO A 52 12.23 14.58 0.29
CA PRO A 52 13.23 14.67 -0.74
C PRO A 52 14.01 15.98 -0.56
N ILE A 53 15.29 15.98 -0.91
CA ILE A 53 16.03 17.24 -1.00
C ILE A 53 15.38 18.16 -2.05
N PRO A 54 15.41 19.49 -1.88
CA PRO A 54 14.72 20.44 -2.77
C PRO A 54 15.06 20.25 -4.26
N GLU A 55 16.29 19.81 -4.56
CA GLU A 55 16.81 19.59 -5.90
C GLU A 55 16.02 18.51 -6.66
N ASN A 56 15.42 17.53 -5.98
CA ASN A 56 14.67 16.44 -6.62
C ASN A 56 13.36 16.91 -7.26
N LYS A 57 12.83 18.07 -6.85
CA LYS A 57 11.50 18.59 -7.25
C LYS A 57 10.40 17.52 -7.16
N ASN A 58 10.45 16.68 -6.13
CA ASN A 58 9.46 15.65 -5.84
C ASN A 58 8.70 16.03 -4.56
N ARG A 59 7.53 15.43 -4.32
CA ARG A 59 6.66 15.67 -3.16
C ARG A 59 6.58 14.47 -2.21
N TRP A 60 7.35 13.40 -2.44
CA TRP A 60 7.39 12.23 -1.57
C TRP A 60 7.75 12.59 -0.13
N ILE A 61 6.89 12.25 0.81
CA ILE A 61 7.19 12.32 2.25
C ILE A 61 6.85 10.97 2.84
N PHE A 62 7.64 10.47 3.78
CA PHE A 62 7.34 9.24 4.52
C PHE A 62 7.54 9.48 6.01
N THR A 63 6.66 8.95 6.85
CA THR A 63 6.83 8.91 8.31
C THR A 63 6.91 7.45 8.72
N PHE A 64 8.05 7.04 9.26
CA PHE A 64 8.26 5.68 9.77
C PHE A 64 8.15 5.64 11.28
N GLU A 65 7.42 4.66 11.80
CA GLU A 65 7.24 4.40 13.23
C GLU A 65 8.32 3.44 13.78
N PRO A 66 8.48 3.33 15.10
CA PRO A 66 9.46 2.43 15.73
C PRO A 66 9.34 0.95 15.35
N ASP A 67 8.15 0.51 14.93
CA ASP A 67 7.92 -0.87 14.49
C ASP A 67 8.20 -1.09 12.99
N GLY A 68 8.61 -0.04 12.28
CA GLY A 68 8.86 -0.04 10.84
C GLY A 68 7.61 0.13 9.98
N THR A 69 6.45 0.37 10.57
CA THR A 69 5.27 0.75 9.81
C THR A 69 5.42 2.16 9.25
N ILE A 70 4.79 2.40 8.11
CA ILE A 70 4.60 3.75 7.59
C ILE A 70 3.31 4.25 8.23
N SER A 71 3.32 5.39 8.91
CA SER A 71 2.09 5.99 9.48
C SER A 71 1.47 7.02 8.54
N LYS A 72 2.32 7.74 7.79
CA LYS A 72 1.90 8.73 6.79
C LYS A 72 2.86 8.77 5.62
N PHE A 73 2.34 9.10 4.45
CA PHE A 73 3.16 9.48 3.31
C PHE A 73 2.47 10.53 2.45
N ARG A 74 3.24 11.29 1.67
CA ARG A 74 2.71 12.14 0.60
C ARG A 74 3.10 11.56 -0.73
N HIS A 75 2.13 11.20 -1.55
CA HIS A 75 2.39 10.64 -2.86
C HIS A 75 2.68 11.73 -3.90
N PHE A 76 3.46 11.44 -4.95
CA PHE A 76 3.84 12.46 -5.94
C PHE A 76 2.65 13.04 -6.74
N ILE A 77 1.57 12.25 -6.93
CA ILE A 77 0.35 12.65 -7.64
C ILE A 77 -0.75 13.23 -6.75
N GLY A 78 -0.58 13.24 -5.43
CA GLY A 78 -1.68 13.51 -4.52
C GLY A 78 -1.28 14.31 -3.28
N MET A 79 -2.22 14.32 -2.35
CA MET A 79 -2.07 14.90 -1.02
C MET A 79 -1.33 13.96 -0.05
N GLU A 80 -1.22 14.40 1.20
CA GLU A 80 -0.77 13.55 2.29
C GLU A 80 -1.84 12.50 2.60
N ILE A 81 -1.39 11.28 2.85
CA ILE A 81 -2.18 10.07 3.02
C ILE A 81 -1.76 9.42 4.34
N ALA A 82 -2.72 9.14 5.22
CA ALA A 82 -2.45 8.26 6.35
C ALA A 82 -2.34 6.82 5.84
N ALA A 83 -1.25 6.15 6.17
CA ALA A 83 -1.06 4.77 5.77
C ALA A 83 -2.06 3.88 6.55
N GLY A 84 -2.87 3.13 5.81
CA GLY A 84 -3.99 2.37 6.36
C GLY A 84 -5.38 2.96 6.04
N GLU A 85 -5.46 4.18 5.51
CA GLU A 85 -6.69 4.66 4.87
C GLU A 85 -6.89 3.95 3.53
N SER A 86 -7.97 3.18 3.41
CA SER A 86 -8.24 2.40 2.22
C SER A 86 -8.72 3.25 1.04
N SER A 87 -9.34 4.40 1.30
CA SER A 87 -9.90 5.28 0.27
C SER A 87 -9.80 6.75 0.66
N ILE A 88 -9.29 7.59 -0.24
CA ILE A 88 -9.13 9.04 -0.03
C ILE A 88 -9.80 9.78 -1.16
N VAL A 89 -10.59 10.80 -0.83
CA VAL A 89 -11.27 11.65 -1.81
C VAL A 89 -10.72 13.06 -1.73
N GLU A 90 -10.14 13.52 -2.83
CA GLU A 90 -9.65 14.89 -3.00
C GLU A 90 -10.62 15.66 -3.91
N THR A 91 -10.87 16.93 -3.62
CA THR A 91 -11.59 17.84 -4.53
C THR A 91 -10.71 19.04 -4.82
N GLY A 92 -10.31 19.16 -6.09
CA GLY A 92 -9.52 20.27 -6.60
C GLY A 92 -10.34 21.55 -6.76
N PRO A 93 -9.68 22.71 -6.89
CA PRO A 93 -10.34 24.02 -6.97
C PRO A 93 -11.24 24.20 -8.21
N THR A 94 -11.06 23.36 -9.23
CA THR A 94 -11.86 23.36 -10.46
C THR A 94 -13.04 22.39 -10.42
N GLY A 95 -13.30 21.76 -9.26
CA GLY A 95 -14.31 20.71 -9.12
C GLY A 95 -13.84 19.33 -9.60
N ALA A 96 -12.57 19.20 -10.01
CA ALA A 96 -11.94 17.91 -10.25
C ALA A 96 -11.96 17.08 -8.97
N LYS A 97 -12.22 15.78 -9.07
CA LYS A 97 -12.19 14.87 -7.93
C LYS A 97 -11.15 13.79 -8.15
N ALA A 98 -10.42 13.42 -7.10
CA ALA A 98 -9.57 12.25 -7.14
C ALA A 98 -10.01 11.28 -6.07
N VAL A 99 -10.09 9.99 -6.41
CA VAL A 99 -10.31 8.90 -5.47
C VAL A 99 -9.10 7.99 -5.55
N TYR A 100 -8.48 7.72 -4.42
CA TYR A 100 -7.34 6.81 -4.31
C TYR A 100 -7.73 5.64 -3.43
N ASN A 101 -7.60 4.41 -3.95
CA ASN A 101 -7.77 3.18 -3.19
C ASN A 101 -6.39 2.60 -2.91
N MET A 102 -5.99 2.65 -1.64
CA MET A 102 -4.65 2.22 -1.23
C MET A 102 -4.67 0.73 -0.85
N GLY A 103 -3.66 0.01 -1.33
CA GLY A 103 -3.30 -1.30 -0.83
C GLY A 103 -2.29 -1.22 0.32
N PRO A 104 -1.65 -2.33 0.67
CA PRO A 104 -0.61 -2.35 1.68
C PRO A 104 0.57 -1.43 1.33
N CYS A 105 1.02 -0.65 2.31
CA CYS A 105 2.29 0.08 2.24
C CYS A 105 3.28 -0.54 3.22
N THR A 106 4.49 -0.85 2.78
CA THR A 106 5.49 -1.52 3.60
C THR A 106 6.83 -0.81 3.56
N ALA A 107 7.59 -0.93 4.65
CA ALA A 107 8.99 -0.55 4.71
C ALA A 107 9.80 -1.74 5.23
N GLU A 108 10.83 -2.11 4.49
CA GLU A 108 11.73 -3.21 4.81
C GLU A 108 13.17 -2.71 4.84
N TYR A 109 13.92 -3.10 5.86
CA TYR A 109 15.30 -2.64 6.03
C TYR A 109 16.30 -3.80 6.16
N ASN A 110 17.27 -3.83 5.25
CA ASN A 110 18.40 -4.75 5.32
C ASN A 110 19.61 -4.06 5.98
N LYS A 111 19.86 -4.38 7.26
CA LYS A 111 20.97 -3.80 8.04
C LYS A 111 22.36 -4.11 7.48
N GLN A 112 22.55 -5.25 6.80
CA GLN A 112 23.87 -5.68 6.32
C GLN A 112 24.39 -4.78 5.20
N ILE A 113 23.49 -4.38 4.29
CA ILE A 113 23.80 -3.50 3.16
C ILE A 113 23.28 -2.07 3.34
N ARG A 114 22.59 -1.81 4.45
CA ARG A 114 21.93 -0.56 4.79
C ARG A 114 20.89 -0.11 3.76
N GLU A 115 20.17 -1.06 3.16
CA GLU A 115 19.17 -0.77 2.13
C GLU A 115 17.79 -0.66 2.77
N LEU A 116 17.09 0.43 2.47
CA LEU A 116 15.69 0.65 2.79
C LEU A 116 14.86 0.50 1.52
N THR A 117 13.87 -0.38 1.58
CA THR A 117 12.88 -0.62 0.54
C THR A 117 11.53 -0.17 1.04
N VAL A 118 10.91 0.77 0.34
CA VAL A 118 9.53 1.21 0.58
C VAL A 118 8.68 0.79 -0.61
N THR A 119 7.57 0.11 -0.31
CA THR A 119 6.57 -0.27 -1.30
C THR A 119 5.27 0.48 -1.01
N VAL A 120 4.74 1.18 -2.01
CA VAL A 120 3.43 1.82 -1.95
C VAL A 120 2.56 1.23 -3.05
N ILE A 121 1.45 0.60 -2.66
CA ILE A 121 0.49 -0.01 -3.57
C ILE A 121 -0.76 0.86 -3.62
N MET A 122 -1.13 1.30 -4.82
CA MET A 122 -2.39 1.96 -5.12
C MET A 122 -3.20 1.03 -6.02
N GLU A 123 -4.09 0.26 -5.39
CA GLU A 123 -4.91 -0.77 -6.06
C GLU A 123 -5.84 -0.17 -7.12
N GLY A 124 -6.25 1.08 -6.91
CA GLY A 124 -7.00 1.83 -7.89
C GLY A 124 -6.90 3.33 -7.65
N TYR A 125 -6.95 4.11 -8.71
CA TYR A 125 -7.23 5.54 -8.64
C TYR A 125 -8.23 5.93 -9.71
N MET A 126 -8.97 7.00 -9.43
CA MET A 126 -9.85 7.66 -10.37
C MET A 126 -9.66 9.15 -10.26
N TYR A 127 -9.44 9.83 -11.38
CA TYR A 127 -9.49 11.27 -11.50
C TYR A 127 -10.70 11.64 -12.37
N GLU A 128 -11.61 12.42 -11.82
CA GLU A 128 -12.72 13.03 -12.54
C GLU A 128 -12.35 14.46 -12.93
N PHE A 129 -12.46 14.75 -14.22
CA PHE A 129 -12.32 16.07 -14.82
C PHE A 129 -13.67 16.51 -15.42
N PRO A 130 -13.88 17.81 -15.72
CA PRO A 130 -15.13 18.27 -16.32
C PRO A 130 -15.51 17.58 -17.64
N ASN A 131 -14.53 17.07 -18.39
CA ASN A 131 -14.71 16.50 -19.72
C ASN A 131 -14.29 15.03 -19.83
N GLY A 132 -14.13 14.32 -18.71
CA GLY A 132 -13.79 12.90 -18.72
C GLY A 132 -13.24 12.41 -17.39
N SER A 133 -12.88 11.13 -17.35
CA SER A 133 -12.18 10.54 -16.21
C SER A 133 -10.92 9.81 -16.67
N MET A 134 -10.00 9.62 -15.73
CA MET A 134 -8.82 8.77 -15.88
C MET A 134 -8.78 7.81 -14.71
N GLU A 135 -8.64 6.53 -15.00
CA GLU A 135 -8.58 5.49 -13.98
C GLU A 135 -7.36 4.61 -14.20
N GLY A 136 -6.88 3.99 -13.14
CA GLY A 136 -5.72 3.13 -13.21
C GLY A 136 -5.35 2.51 -11.88
N ASN A 137 -4.17 1.91 -11.84
CA ASN A 137 -3.51 1.45 -10.63
C ASN A 137 -2.02 1.76 -10.70
N MET A 138 -1.35 1.70 -9.56
CA MET A 138 0.05 2.09 -9.46
C MET A 138 0.77 1.35 -8.34
N ASN A 139 1.98 0.90 -8.61
CA ASN A 139 2.90 0.37 -7.61
C ASN A 139 4.20 1.15 -7.65
N ASP A 140 4.59 1.70 -6.51
CA ASP A 140 5.84 2.44 -6.34
C ASP A 140 6.79 1.66 -5.44
N TYR A 141 8.02 1.52 -5.91
CA TYR A 141 9.12 0.92 -5.18
C TYR A 141 10.23 1.96 -5.04
N LEU A 142 10.58 2.30 -3.81
CA LEU A 142 11.71 3.17 -3.51
C LEU A 142 12.76 2.33 -2.81
N ILE A 143 13.87 2.06 -3.49
CA ILE A 143 14.89 1.10 -3.03
C ILE A 143 16.25 1.80 -3.03
N GLY A 144 16.93 1.79 -1.90
CA GLY A 144 18.34 2.18 -1.88
C GLY A 144 18.91 2.41 -0.50
N ASN A 145 20.14 2.90 -0.47
CA ASN A 145 20.97 2.84 0.74
C ASN A 145 20.76 4.07 1.63
N VAL A 146 20.72 3.81 2.93
CA VAL A 146 20.75 4.83 3.98
C VAL A 146 22.20 5.11 4.36
N SER A 147 22.57 6.38 4.35
CA SER A 147 23.92 6.86 4.69
C SER A 147 24.38 6.36 6.05
N LYS A 148 25.70 6.29 6.26
CA LYS A 148 26.30 5.72 7.50
C LYS A 148 25.83 6.40 8.78
N ASP A 149 25.62 7.70 8.72
CA ASP A 149 25.12 8.55 9.80
C ASP A 149 23.58 8.53 9.95
N GLY A 150 22.86 7.86 9.04
CA GLY A 150 21.40 7.76 9.10
C GLY A 150 20.66 9.05 8.70
N SER A 151 21.34 10.02 8.10
CA SER A 151 20.77 11.34 7.78
C SER A 151 20.20 11.45 6.36
N THR A 152 20.69 10.63 5.42
CA THR A 152 20.24 10.62 4.03
C THR A 152 19.90 9.22 3.55
N TRP A 153 18.98 9.16 2.60
CA TRP A 153 18.57 7.93 1.92
C TRP A 153 18.53 8.20 0.42
N GLU A 154 19.38 7.52 -0.34
CA GLU A 154 19.40 7.63 -1.80
C GLU A 154 18.64 6.45 -2.38
N ALA A 155 17.43 6.71 -2.87
CA ALA A 155 16.51 5.69 -3.34
C ALA A 155 16.35 5.78 -4.86
N ASN A 156 16.44 4.63 -5.53
CA ASN A 156 15.92 4.46 -6.88
C ASN A 156 14.41 4.25 -6.77
N TRP A 157 13.66 5.18 -7.37
CA TRP A 157 12.23 5.09 -7.47
C TRP A 157 11.85 4.43 -8.80
N VAL A 158 11.21 3.27 -8.70
CA VAL A 158 10.57 2.54 -9.79
C VAL A 158 9.07 2.67 -9.63
N ASN A 159 8.41 3.21 -10.65
CA ASN A 159 6.96 3.34 -10.70
C ASN A 159 6.41 2.42 -11.80
N HIS A 160 5.46 1.54 -11.45
CA HIS A 160 4.68 0.75 -12.40
C HIS A 160 3.25 1.27 -12.40
N THR A 161 2.87 1.96 -13.47
CA THR A 161 1.51 2.51 -13.62
C THR A 161 0.76 1.83 -14.76
N GLN A 162 -0.47 1.43 -14.49
CA GLN A 162 -1.44 1.00 -15.50
C GLN A 162 -2.55 2.06 -15.61
N ILE A 163 -2.80 2.58 -16.80
CA ILE A 163 -3.96 3.45 -17.09
C ILE A 163 -5.01 2.63 -17.83
N TYR A 164 -6.22 2.54 -17.29
CA TYR A 164 -7.30 1.80 -17.94
C TYR A 164 -7.80 2.54 -19.19
N GLY A 165 -8.02 1.78 -20.27
CA GLY A 165 -8.43 2.35 -21.57
C GLY A 165 -7.28 2.92 -22.40
N SER A 166 -6.04 2.87 -21.93
CA SER A 166 -4.87 3.19 -22.74
C SER A 166 -4.59 2.10 -23.79
N GLU A 167 -4.07 2.47 -24.97
CA GLU A 167 -3.66 1.51 -26.01
C GLU A 167 -2.50 0.62 -25.57
N THR A 168 -1.74 1.05 -24.57
CA THR A 168 -0.64 0.27 -23.99
C THR A 168 -1.19 -0.59 -22.85
N THR A 169 -1.10 -1.91 -23.01
CA THR A 169 -1.53 -2.87 -21.98
C THR A 169 -0.43 -3.19 -20.96
N GLU A 170 0.81 -2.83 -21.25
CA GLU A 170 1.96 -3.04 -20.36
C GLU A 170 2.14 -1.84 -19.42
N PRO A 171 2.44 -2.07 -18.13
CA PRO A 171 2.77 -0.99 -17.20
C PRO A 171 3.94 -0.16 -17.71
N LYS A 172 3.84 1.16 -17.59
CA LYS A 172 4.97 2.05 -17.86
C LYS A 172 5.88 2.09 -16.65
N GLU A 173 7.15 1.77 -16.85
CA GLU A 173 8.20 1.94 -15.86
C GLU A 173 8.79 3.35 -15.91
N MET A 174 8.87 4.02 -14.77
CA MET A 174 9.69 5.23 -14.61
C MET A 174 10.75 4.98 -13.55
N LEU A 175 12.00 5.24 -13.91
CA LEU A 175 13.14 5.18 -13.01
C LEU A 175 13.66 6.58 -12.72
N LYS A 176 13.75 6.94 -11.43
CA LYS A 176 14.37 8.19 -10.99
C LYS A 176 15.08 7.99 -9.67
N THR A 177 16.30 8.49 -9.54
CA THR A 177 16.97 8.53 -8.23
C THR A 177 16.49 9.74 -7.44
N LEU A 178 16.16 9.50 -6.17
CA LEU A 178 15.69 10.49 -5.21
C LEU A 178 16.57 10.43 -3.96
N THR A 179 17.14 11.55 -3.57
CA THR A 179 17.78 11.69 -2.27
C THR A 179 16.79 12.24 -1.24
N PHE A 180 16.59 11.52 -0.16
CA PHE A 180 15.79 11.94 0.99
C PHE A 180 16.69 12.41 2.13
N LYS A 181 16.17 13.33 2.93
CA LYS A 181 16.72 13.75 4.22
C LYS A 181 15.67 13.54 5.31
N LYS A 182 16.14 13.09 6.46
CA LYS A 182 15.34 13.06 7.67
C LYS A 182 15.08 14.50 8.13
N ILE A 183 13.83 14.82 8.44
CA ILE A 183 13.44 16.10 9.04
C ILE A 183 13.48 15.91 10.55
N GLU A 184 14.16 16.81 11.24
CA GLU A 184 14.02 16.94 12.69
C GLU A 184 12.62 17.52 12.96
N GLU A 185 11.80 16.82 13.74
CA GLU A 185 10.57 17.45 14.24
C GLU A 185 10.97 18.69 15.03
N PRO A 186 10.25 19.81 14.88
CA PRO A 186 10.52 20.98 15.70
C PRO A 186 10.36 20.57 17.16
N THR A 187 11.45 20.67 17.92
CA THR A 187 11.42 20.46 19.37
C THR A 187 10.38 21.43 19.95
N PRO A 188 9.40 20.93 20.74
CA PRO A 188 8.35 21.77 21.30
C PRO A 188 8.87 22.87 22.22
#